data_AF-A0A1H0TXU3-F1
#
_entry.id   AF-A0A1H0TXU3-F1
#
_cell.length_a   1.000
_cell.length_b   1.000
_cell.length_c   1.000
_cell.angle_alpha   90.00
_cell.angle_beta   90.00
_cell.angle_gamma   90.00
#
_symmetry.space_group_name_H-M   'P 1'
#
loop_
_entity.id
_entity.type
_entity.pdbx_description
1 polymer ?
#
loop_
_entity_poly.entity_id
_entity_poly.type
_entity_poly.pdbx_seq_one_letter_code
_entity_poly.pdbx_strand_id
1 'polypeptide(L)' 'MIIEQLSSRLLKDTLLRAIDLKLEDDFIYMLKEEISKREKEDKTIKKL' A
#
# COMPACT_ATOMS: atom_id res chain seq x y z
N MET A 1 -11.52 5.16 0.81
CA MET A 1 -10.76 5.22 2.08
C MET A 1 -9.57 6.16 1.91
N ILE A 2 -9.12 6.93 2.93
CA ILE A 2 -8.01 7.91 2.77
C ILE A 2 -6.74 7.28 2.17
N ILE A 3 -6.46 6.02 2.50
CA ILE A 3 -5.29 5.26 2.02
C ILE A 3 -5.28 5.09 0.50
N GLU A 4 -6.44 4.95 -0.14
CA GLU A 4 -6.58 4.77 -1.60
C GLU A 4 -6.16 6.04 -2.37
N GLN A 5 -6.21 7.22 -1.72
CA GLN A 5 -5.84 8.50 -2.34
C GLN A 5 -4.33 8.77 -2.28
N LEU A 6 -3.56 8.00 -1.49
CA LEU A 6 -2.11 8.18 -1.40
C LEU A 6 -1.46 7.81 -2.73
N SER A 7 -0.39 8.51 -3.09
CA SER A 7 0.46 8.08 -4.21
C SER A 7 1.14 6.75 -3.86
N SER A 8 1.45 5.92 -4.86
CA SER A 8 2.08 4.61 -4.61
C SER A 8 3.42 4.72 -3.87
N ARG A 9 4.17 5.81 -4.10
CA ARG A 9 5.40 6.12 -3.34
C ARG A 9 5.09 6.41 -1.88
N LEU A 10 4.17 7.33 -1.61
CA LEU A 10 3.81 7.72 -0.25
C LEU A 10 3.22 6.53 0.53
N LEU A 11 2.43 5.68 -0.13
CA LEU A 11 1.88 4.47 0.46
C LEU A 11 2.97 3.49 0.91
N LYS A 12 3.98 3.25 0.07
CA LYS A 12 5.14 2.39 0.41
C LYS A 12 5.99 2.99 1.54
N ASP A 13 6.26 4.30 1.49
CA ASP A 13 6.99 5.00 2.54
C ASP A 13 6.23 4.95 3.89
N THR A 14 4.89 5.04 3.83
CA THR A 14 4.02 4.94 5.01
C THR A 14 4.06 3.55 5.63
N LEU A 15 4.05 2.50 4.81
CA LEU A 15 4.18 1.11 5.30
C LEU A 15 5.50 0.90 6.04
N LEU A 16 6.63 1.38 5.48
CA LEU A 16 7.93 1.25 6.14
C LEU A 16 7.93 1.93 7.52
N ARG A 17 7.43 3.17 7.59
CA ARG A 17 7.33 3.89 8.87
C ARG A 17 6.38 3.22 9.86
N ALA A 18 5.27 2.67 9.38
CA ALA A 18 4.31 1.97 10.24
C ALA A 18 4.92 0.72 10.88
N ILE A 19 5.74 -0.01 10.13
CA ILE A 19 6.51 -1.16 10.63
C ILE A 19 7.56 -0.70 11.65
N ASP A 20 8.34 0.34 11.32
CA ASP A 20 9.39 0.86 12.20
C ASP A 20 8.84 1.34 13.55
N LEU A 21 7.65 1.95 13.53
CA LEU A 21 6.95 2.45 14.71
C LEU A 21 6.14 1.38 15.43
N LYS A 22 6.07 0.14 14.92
CA LYS A 22 5.26 -0.96 15.45
C LYS A 22 3.79 -0.55 15.65
N LEU A 23 3.21 0.10 14.64
CA LEU A 23 1.79 0.44 14.65
C LEU A 23 0.92 -0.82 14.60
N GLU A 24 -0.38 -0.66 14.83
CA GLU A 24 -1.35 -1.76 14.87
C GLU A 24 -1.31 -2.62 13.60
N ASP A 25 -1.39 -3.95 13.79
CA ASP A 25 -1.31 -4.92 12.70
C ASP A 25 -2.40 -4.72 11.65
N ASP A 26 -3.61 -4.33 12.06
CA ASP A 26 -4.72 -4.03 11.15
C ASP A 26 -4.41 -2.85 10.23
N PHE A 27 -3.74 -1.81 10.76
CA PHE A 27 -3.30 -0.68 9.97
C PHE A 27 -2.23 -1.09 8.96
N ILE A 28 -1.25 -1.89 9.39
CA ILE A 28 -0.20 -2.42 8.52
C ILE A 28 -0.81 -3.33 7.44
N TYR A 29 -1.81 -4.14 7.79
CA TYR A 29 -2.52 -5.01 6.86
C TYR A 29 -3.23 -4.21 5.76
N MET A 30 -3.97 -3.15 6.13
CA MET A 30 -4.64 -2.29 5.16
C MET A 30 -3.66 -1.66 4.15
N LEU A 31 -2.47 -1.23 4.60
CA LEU A 31 -1.44 -0.70 3.71
C LEU A 31 -0.91 -1.76 2.74
N LYS A 32 -0.66 -2.98 3.22
CA LYS A 32 -0.18 -4.10 2.39
C LYS A 32 -1.20 -4.53 1.33
N GLU A 33 -2.47 -4.59 1.70
CA GLU A 33 -3.57 -4.93 0.78
C GLU A 33 -3.67 -3.92 -0.36
N GLU A 34 -3.66 -2.62 -0.05
CA GLU A 34 -3.75 -1.58 -1.07
C GLU A 34 -2.52 -1.56 -1.99
N ILE A 35 -1.31 -1.76 -1.46
CA ILE A 35 -0.10 -1.91 -2.29
C ILE A 35 -0.24 -3.11 -3.24
N SER A 36 -0.67 -4.25 -2.71
CA SER A 36 -0.82 -5.49 -3.48
C SER A 36 -1.88 -5.36 -4.58
N LYS A 37 -2.97 -4.64 -4.30
CA LYS A 37 -4.01 -4.33 -5.28
C LYS A 37 -3.45 -3.55 -6.47
N ARG A 38 -2.73 -2.46 -6.22
CA ARG A 38 -2.11 -1.63 -7.28
C ARG A 38 -1.08 -2.39 -8.10
N GLU A 39 -0.26 -3.22 -7.47
CA GLU A 39 0.73 -4.02 -8.19
C GLU A 39 0.08 -5.07 -9.11
N LYS A 40 -1.13 -5.56 -8.78
CA LYS A 40 -1.91 -6.43 -9.67
C LYS A 40 -2.52 -5.63 -10.83
N GLU A 41 -3.04 -4.45 -10.57
CA GLU A 41 -3.59 -3.54 -11.59
C GLU A 41 -2.52 -3.11 -12.60
N ASP A 42 -1.35 -2.66 -12.14
CA ASP A 42 -0.22 -2.29 -13.00
C ASP A 42 0.27 -3.45 -13.88
N LYS A 43 0.30 -4.69 -13.33
CA LYS A 43 0.64 -5.89 -14.10
C LYS A 43 -0.40 -6.24 -15.16
N THR A 44 -1.66 -5.89 -14.92
CA THR A 44 -2.76 -6.14 -15.86
C THR A 44 -2.70 -5.14 -17.02
N ILE A 45 -2.42 -3.87 -16.72
CA ILE A 45 -2.28 -2.82 -17.73
C ILE A 45 -1.08 -3.08 -18.64
N LYS A 46 0.06 -3.55 -18.11
CA LYS A 46 1.26 -3.85 -18.93
C LYS A 46 1.15 -5.08 -19.83
N LYS A 47 0.09 -5.88 -19.69
CA LYS A 47 -0.15 -7.08 -20.50
C LYS A 47 -1.10 -6.84 -21.69
N LEU A 48 -1.70 -5.65 -21.78
CA LEU A 48 -2.53 -5.19 -22.90
C LEU A 48 -1.70 -4.38 -23.88
#